data_AF-A0A522MVP0-F1
#
_entry.id   AF-A0A522MVP0-F1
#
_cell.length_a   1.000
_cell.length_b   1.000
_cell.length_c   1.000
_cell.angle_alpha   90.00
_cell.angle_beta   90.00
_cell.angle_gamma   90.00
#
_symmetry.space_group_name_H-M   'P 1'
#
loop_
_entity.id
_entity.type
_entity.pdbx_description
1 polymer ?
#
loop_
_entity_poly.entity_id
_entity_poly.type
_entity_poly.pdbx_seq_one_letter_code
_entity_poly.pdbx_strand_id
1 'polypeptide(L)'
;MSEFMRDEELDALVRDLNRGTPDPAAPRPAGADATPGAPPAPARPEVAAGDALEKVLTLVVRRDASDVLLIPGAPPVLRVAGRLTPVDAAPLDEDEIRAILAP
;
A
#
# COMPACT_ATOMS: atom_id res chain seq x y z
N MET A 1 15.24 12.78 29.80
CA MET A 1 15.08 12.24 28.43
C MET A 1 14.57 10.82 28.60
N SER A 2 13.27 10.68 28.79
CA SER A 2 12.67 9.38 29.08
C SER A 2 12.75 8.53 27.83
N GLU A 3 13.46 7.42 27.99
CA GLU A 3 13.49 6.26 27.13
C GLU A 3 12.14 6.06 26.43
N PHE A 4 12.11 6.26 25.12
CA PHE A 4 11.04 5.76 24.26
C PHE A 4 11.16 4.23 24.27
N MET A 5 10.76 3.62 25.38
CA MET A 5 10.58 2.17 25.47
C MET A 5 9.64 1.80 24.32
N ARG A 6 10.08 0.86 23.48
CA ARG A 6 9.20 0.22 22.52
C ARG A 6 8.09 -0.42 23.33
N ASP A 7 6.88 0.09 23.17
CA ASP A 7 5.70 -0.45 23.81
C ASP A 7 5.32 -1.73 23.05
N GLU A 8 5.64 -2.89 23.64
CA GLU A 8 5.36 -4.18 23.03
C GLU A 8 3.86 -4.40 22.80
N GLU A 9 2.99 -3.78 23.60
CA GLU A 9 1.54 -3.86 23.43
C GLU A 9 1.11 -3.04 22.21
N LEU A 10 1.68 -1.83 22.03
CA LEU A 10 1.43 -1.01 20.84
C LEU A 10 1.97 -1.68 19.56
N ASP A 11 3.18 -2.24 19.61
CA ASP A 11 3.76 -2.98 18.48
C ASP A 11 2.93 -4.22 18.13
N ALA A 12 2.41 -4.93 19.12
CA ALA A 12 1.50 -6.07 18.93
C ALA A 12 0.19 -5.61 18.29
N LEU A 13 -0.38 -4.50 18.74
CA LEU A 13 -1.61 -3.93 18.18
C LEU A 13 -1.44 -3.47 16.74
N VAL A 14 -0.33 -2.80 16.41
CA VAL A 14 0.00 -2.39 15.03
C VAL A 14 0.16 -3.61 14.13
N ARG A 15 0.83 -4.67 14.60
CA ARG A 15 0.97 -5.94 13.84
C ARG A 15 -0.36 -6.66 13.65
N ASP A 16 -1.28 -6.57 14.62
CA ASP A 16 -2.62 -7.15 14.52
C ASP A 16 -3.48 -6.39 13.51
N LEU A 17 -3.47 -5.06 13.58
CA LEU A 17 -4.20 -4.20 12.64
C LEU A 17 -3.69 -4.34 11.20
N ASN A 18 -2.37 -4.39 11.01
CA ASN A 18 -1.76 -4.59 9.69
C ASN A 18 -1.93 -6.02 9.15
N ARG A 19 -2.36 -6.97 9.99
CA ARG A 19 -2.67 -8.35 9.59
C ARG A 19 -4.05 -8.55 8.97
N GLY A 20 -4.85 -7.47 8.83
CA GLY A 20 -6.22 -7.43 8.32
C GLY A 20 -6.70 -8.69 7.58
N THR A 21 -7.80 -9.25 8.09
CA THR A 21 -8.54 -10.45 7.68
C THR A 21 -8.25 -10.93 6.25
N PRO A 22 -7.81 -12.19 6.06
CA PRO A 22 -7.42 -12.72 4.76
C PRO A 22 -8.58 -12.69 3.75
N ASP A 23 -8.31 -12.09 2.61
CA ASP A 23 -9.09 -12.16 1.39
C ASP A 23 -9.33 -13.64 0.95
N PRO A 24 -10.57 -14.06 0.65
CA PRO A 24 -10.86 -15.36 0.04
C PRO A 24 -10.41 -15.54 -1.42
N ALA A 25 -9.98 -14.50 -2.13
CA ALA A 25 -9.58 -14.58 -3.53
C ALA A 25 -8.07 -14.77 -3.76
N ALA A 26 -7.22 -14.60 -2.74
CA ALA A 26 -5.83 -15.06 -2.81
C ALA A 26 -5.82 -16.60 -2.82
N PRO A 27 -5.01 -17.27 -3.68
CA PRO A 27 -4.87 -18.72 -3.62
C PRO A 27 -4.30 -19.11 -2.25
N ARG A 28 -5.19 -19.50 -1.32
CA ARG A 28 -4.82 -19.97 0.02
C ARG A 28 -4.21 -21.36 -0.09
N PRO A 29 -3.10 -21.67 0.60
CA PRO A 29 -2.86 -23.04 1.03
C PRO A 29 -4.00 -23.43 1.98
N ALA A 30 -4.60 -24.59 1.74
CA ALA A 30 -5.83 -25.04 2.39
C ALA A 30 -5.73 -25.06 3.93
N GLY A 31 -6.65 -24.37 4.61
CA GLY A 31 -6.92 -24.57 6.04
C GLY A 31 -7.57 -23.38 6.77
N ALA A 32 -8.74 -23.65 7.36
CA ALA A 32 -9.43 -22.94 8.45
C ALA A 32 -10.39 -21.76 8.12
N ASP A 33 -11.66 -22.17 7.97
CA ASP A 33 -12.97 -21.58 8.29
C ASP A 33 -13.10 -20.14 8.83
N ALA A 34 -14.10 -19.45 8.27
CA ALA A 34 -14.51 -18.08 8.58
C ALA A 34 -15.43 -17.98 9.82
N THR A 35 -15.20 -16.99 10.67
CA THR A 35 -16.03 -16.70 11.85
C THR A 35 -17.22 -15.78 11.48
N PRO A 36 -18.47 -16.10 11.87
CA PRO A 36 -19.63 -15.23 11.64
C PRO A 36 -19.66 -14.04 12.62
N GLY A 37 -19.83 -12.80 12.13
CA GLY A 37 -20.19 -11.65 12.98
C GLY A 37 -19.44 -10.34 12.76
N ALA A 38 -18.46 -10.26 11.87
CA ALA A 38 -17.79 -9.00 11.56
C ALA A 38 -18.70 -8.08 10.71
N PRO A 39 -18.84 -6.78 11.04
CA PRO A 39 -19.44 -5.83 10.12
C PRO A 39 -18.63 -5.82 8.81
N PRO A 40 -19.29 -5.72 7.65
CA PRO A 40 -18.58 -5.74 6.37
C PRO A 40 -17.57 -4.59 6.38
N ALA A 41 -16.29 -4.92 6.15
CA ALA A 41 -15.30 -3.90 5.86
C ALA A 41 -15.82 -3.04 4.70
N PRO A 42 -15.59 -1.71 4.71
CA PRO A 42 -15.93 -0.89 3.55
C PRO A 42 -15.28 -1.55 2.33
N ALA A 43 -16.08 -1.78 1.30
CA ALA A 43 -15.60 -2.38 0.06
C ALA A 43 -14.44 -1.53 -0.44
N ARG A 44 -13.22 -2.08 -0.33
CA ARG A 44 -12.07 -1.46 -0.95
C ARG A 44 -12.29 -1.60 -2.45
N PRO A 45 -12.18 -0.53 -3.24
CA PRO A 45 -12.16 -0.69 -4.69
C PRO A 45 -11.01 -1.64 -5.02
N GLU A 46 -11.34 -2.78 -5.64
CA GLU A 46 -10.32 -3.64 -6.22
C GLU A 46 -9.75 -2.90 -7.43
N VAL A 47 -8.43 -2.67 -7.41
CA VAL A 47 -7.73 -2.17 -8.59
C VAL A 47 -7.61 -3.34 -9.56
N ALA A 48 -8.10 -3.20 -10.79
CA ALA A 48 -8.06 -4.30 -11.73
C ALA A 48 -6.61 -4.64 -12.08
N ALA A 49 -6.31 -5.93 -12.18
CA ALA A 49 -5.00 -6.39 -12.58
C ALA A 49 -4.67 -5.85 -13.99
N GLY A 50 -3.55 -5.15 -14.12
CA GLY A 50 -3.09 -4.49 -15.34
C GLY A 50 -3.24 -2.96 -15.34
N ASP A 51 -3.96 -2.38 -14.38
CA ASP A 51 -4.19 -0.93 -14.30
C ASP A 51 -2.89 -0.15 -14.09
N ALA A 52 -2.85 1.08 -14.62
CA ALA A 52 -1.71 1.98 -14.45
C ALA A 52 -1.45 2.28 -12.96
N LEU A 53 -2.52 2.42 -12.15
CA LEU A 53 -2.40 2.59 -10.71
C LEU A 53 -1.80 1.37 -10.01
N GLU A 54 -2.20 0.15 -10.40
CA GLU A 54 -1.66 -1.09 -9.84
C GLU A 54 -0.15 -1.16 -10.01
N LYS A 55 0.37 -0.76 -11.18
CA LYS A 55 1.82 -0.76 -11.46
C LYS A 55 2.57 0.19 -10.53
N VAL A 56 2.01 1.38 -10.27
CA VAL A 56 2.59 2.35 -9.34
C VAL A 56 2.56 1.81 -7.91
N LEU A 57 1.43 1.27 -7.46
CA LEU A 57 1.29 0.72 -6.10
C LEU A 57 2.16 -0.53 -5.90
N THR A 58 2.31 -1.37 -6.93
CA THR A 58 3.23 -2.50 -6.93
C THR A 58 4.67 -2.02 -6.73
N LEU A 59 5.06 -0.89 -7.33
CA LEU A 59 6.37 -0.29 -7.13
C LEU A 59 6.56 0.17 -5.68
N VAL A 60 5.54 0.78 -5.07
CA VAL A 60 5.56 1.20 -3.64
C VAL A 60 5.84 -0.01 -2.74
N VAL A 61 5.09 -1.09 -2.92
CA VAL A 61 5.24 -2.32 -2.12
C VAL A 61 6.62 -2.96 -2.35
N ARG A 62 7.05 -3.09 -3.61
CA ARG A 62 8.36 -3.70 -3.94
C ARG A 62 9.55 -2.94 -3.38
N ARG A 63 9.40 -1.64 -3.14
CA ARG A 63 10.47 -0.77 -2.61
C ARG A 63 10.34 -0.53 -1.11
N ASP A 64 9.39 -1.18 -0.43
CA ASP A 64 9.09 -0.96 0.99
C ASP A 64 8.87 0.54 1.29
N ALA A 65 8.18 1.22 0.37
CA ALA A 65 7.85 2.63 0.50
C ALA A 65 6.54 2.80 1.26
N SER A 66 6.46 3.83 2.10
CA SER A 66 5.23 4.20 2.80
C SER A 66 4.31 5.05 1.92
N ASP A 67 4.86 5.81 0.98
CA ASP A 67 4.11 6.75 0.14
C ASP A 67 4.74 6.88 -1.24
N VAL A 68 3.92 7.32 -2.20
CA VAL A 68 4.33 7.75 -3.54
C VAL A 68 3.80 9.15 -3.81
N LEU A 69 4.65 10.00 -4.40
CA LEU A 69 4.30 11.32 -4.89
C LEU A 69 4.37 11.29 -6.43
N LEU A 70 3.28 11.67 -7.08
CA LEU A 70 3.16 11.83 -8.52
C LEU A 70 2.97 13.32 -8.82
N ILE A 71 3.95 13.96 -9.43
CA ILE A 71 3.99 15.41 -9.65
C ILE A 71 4.33 15.66 -11.13
N PRO A 72 3.55 16.47 -11.87
CA PRO A 72 3.87 16.81 -13.26
C PRO A 72 5.26 17.44 -13.39
N GLY A 73 6.03 17.01 -14.38
CA GLY A 73 7.39 17.46 -14.64
C GLY A 73 8.45 16.85 -13.71
N ALA A 74 8.08 15.90 -12.85
CA ALA A 74 9.02 15.17 -11.99
C ALA A 74 8.87 13.65 -12.15
N PRO A 75 9.94 12.86 -11.95
CA PRO A 75 9.80 11.42 -11.84
C PRO A 75 8.97 11.06 -10.61
N PRO A 76 8.34 9.87 -10.55
CA PRO A 76 7.70 9.38 -9.35
C PRO A 76 8.68 9.41 -8.17
N VAL A 77 8.25 9.88 -7.00
CA VAL A 77 9.08 9.92 -5.79
C VAL A 77 8.48 9.01 -4.73
N LEU A 78 9.29 8.12 -4.17
CA LEU A 78 8.89 7.23 -3.09
C LEU A 78 9.39 7.75 -1.75
N ARG A 79 8.59 7.61 -0.69
CA ARG A 79 9.08 7.78 0.69
C ARG A 79 9.46 6.42 1.26
N VAL A 80 10.75 6.14 1.35
CA VAL A 80 11.29 4.87 1.89
C VAL A 80 12.00 5.17 3.20
N ALA A 81 11.59 4.50 4.29
CA ALA A 81 12.12 4.74 5.64
C ALA A 81 12.22 6.24 6.01
N GLY A 82 11.19 7.01 5.64
CA GLY A 82 11.11 8.46 5.90
C GLY A 82 11.92 9.36 4.94
N ARG A 83 12.60 8.80 3.93
CA ARG A 83 13.38 9.58 2.95
C ARG A 83 12.72 9.59 1.58
N LEU A 84 12.64 10.77 0.98
CA LEU A 84 12.16 10.93 -0.40
C LEU A 84 13.24 10.50 -1.39
N THR A 85 12.92 9.52 -2.22
CA THR A 85 13.81 8.92 -3.21
C THR A 85 13.12 8.92 -4.57
N PRO A 86 13.62 9.70 -5.54
CA PRO A 86 13.14 9.64 -6.92
C PRO A 86 13.33 8.24 -7.50
N VAL A 87 12.34 7.76 -8.23
CA VAL A 87 12.44 6.56 -9.06
C VAL A 87 13.24 6.92 -10.31
N ASP A 88 14.11 6.01 -10.74
CA ASP A 88 14.82 6.14 -12.01
C ASP A 88 13.85 5.89 -13.17
N ALA A 89 13.14 6.96 -13.54
CA ALA A 89 12.12 6.99 -14.58
C ALA A 89 12.08 8.39 -15.20
N ALA A 90 11.44 8.51 -16.36
CA ALA A 90 11.18 9.82 -16.95
C ALA A 90 10.24 10.66 -16.05
N PRO A 91 10.35 11.99 -16.10
CA PRO A 91 9.34 12.86 -15.52
C PRO A 91 7.95 12.57 -16.09
N LEU A 92 6.95 12.50 -15.22
CA LEU A 92 5.56 12.31 -15.62
C LEU A 92 4.97 13.61 -16.13
N ASP A 93 4.18 13.57 -17.19
CA ASP A 93 3.34 14.69 -17.60
C ASP A 93 1.95 14.65 -16.93
N GLU A 94 1.14 15.66 -17.22
CA GLU A 94 -0.18 15.81 -16.62
C GLU A 94 -1.19 14.77 -17.13
N ASP A 95 -1.10 14.37 -18.41
CA ASP A 95 -1.99 13.38 -19.02
C ASP A 95 -1.68 11.98 -18.49
N GLU A 96 -0.41 11.65 -18.31
CA GLU A 96 0.05 10.42 -17.67
C GLU A 96 -0.47 10.31 -16.23
N ILE A 97 -0.38 11.37 -15.44
CA ILE A 97 -0.89 11.37 -14.06
C ILE A 97 -2.42 11.21 -14.04
N ARG A 98 -3.14 11.89 -14.94
CA ARG A 98 -4.60 11.73 -15.05
C ARG A 98 -4.97 10.30 -15.44
N ALA A 99 -4.23 9.68 -16.35
CA ALA A 99 -4.45 8.29 -16.76
C ALA A 99 -4.17 7.30 -15.61
N ILE A 100 -3.17 7.55 -14.78
CA ILE A 100 -2.87 6.73 -13.59
C ILE A 100 -4.02 6.80 -12.57
N LEU A 101 -4.67 7.96 -12.43
CA LEU A 101 -5.72 8.19 -11.43
C LEU A 101 -7.14 7.98 -11.95
N ALA A 102 -7.30 7.60 -13.23
CA ALA A 102 -8.60 7.30 -13.81
C ALA A 102 -9.19 6.03 -13.17
N PRO A 103 -10.51 6.01 -12.90
CA PRO A 103 -11.20 4.87 -12.28
C PRO A 103 -11.41 3.69 -13.23
#